data_AF-A0A842KQA1-F1
#
_entry.id   AF-A0A842KQA1-F1
#
_cell.length_a   1.000
_cell.length_b   1.000
_cell.length_c   1.000
_cell.angle_alpha   90.00
_cell.angle_beta   90.00
_cell.angle_gamma   90.00
#
_symmetry.space_group_name_H-M   'P 1'
#
loop_
_entity.id
_entity.type
_entity.pdbx_description
1 polymer ?
#
loop_
_entity_poly.entity_id
_entity_poly.type
_entity_poly.pdbx_seq_one_letter_code
_entity_poly.pdbx_strand_id
1 'polypeptide(L)'
;MHKKYYKNPKLIIITLFLLIVLLILFTVLRNPEDTLKMIYRFTGLCAYVFIFFVIVSSEYISKMKLLLGSSFIKVHHFLARAGIMLMLVHPIAFAIEKKDLMVFLPVLYPPIRFLELAGRPALYLFAVAAIVAVYRKKFIANWKKVHYLNYLAFIMVTVHAMLIGTDINSAVSKVTVTFMSLIVAGIFFHKRLTSKRKVVKYK
;
A
#
# COMPACT_ATOMS: atom_id res chain seq x y z
N MET A 1 -35.61 -25.69 13.71
CA MET A 1 -34.13 -25.82 13.62
C MET A 1 -33.60 -25.04 12.42
N HIS A 2 -33.33 -23.74 12.56
CA HIS A 2 -32.73 -22.94 11.49
C HIS A 2 -31.21 -23.08 11.57
N LYS A 3 -30.61 -23.89 10.69
CA LYS A 3 -29.16 -23.99 10.53
C LYS A 3 -28.64 -22.59 10.21
N LYS A 4 -27.97 -21.97 11.19
CA LYS A 4 -27.26 -20.71 11.05
C LYS A 4 -26.20 -20.93 9.96
N TYR A 5 -26.42 -20.39 8.77
CA TYR A 5 -25.43 -20.36 7.69
C TYR A 5 -24.23 -19.55 8.19
N TYR A 6 -23.33 -20.20 8.93
CA TYR A 6 -22.04 -19.63 9.27
C TYR A 6 -21.26 -19.48 7.97
N LYS A 7 -21.38 -18.30 7.35
CA LYS A 7 -20.48 -17.85 6.29
C LYS A 7 -19.06 -18.04 6.79
N ASN A 8 -18.30 -18.93 6.16
CA ASN A 8 -16.91 -19.18 6.52
C ASN A 8 -16.13 -17.89 6.23
N PRO A 9 -15.68 -17.12 7.24
CA PRO A 9 -15.11 -15.79 7.03
C PRO A 9 -13.85 -15.84 6.16
N LYS A 10 -13.14 -16.98 6.17
CA LYS A 10 -11.99 -17.22 5.28
C LYS A 10 -12.40 -17.24 3.81
N LEU A 11 -13.52 -17.87 3.48
CA LEU A 11 -14.01 -17.94 2.11
C LEU A 11 -14.36 -16.55 1.58
N ILE A 12 -15.02 -15.72 2.39
CA ILE A 12 -15.33 -14.33 2.03
C ILE A 12 -14.06 -13.53 1.74
N ILE A 13 -13.05 -13.63 2.61
CA ILE A 13 -11.78 -12.92 2.43
C ILE A 13 -11.10 -13.36 1.13
N ILE A 14 -11.07 -14.66 0.83
CA ILE A 14 -10.50 -15.21 -0.40
C ILE A 14 -11.29 -14.71 -1.62
N THR A 15 -12.62 -14.76 -1.59
CA THR A 15 -13.46 -14.29 -2.69
C THR A 15 -13.26 -12.80 -2.95
N LEU A 16 -13.23 -11.96 -1.91
CA LEU A 16 -12.97 -10.53 -2.05
C LEU A 16 -11.58 -10.26 -2.61
N PHE A 17 -10.56 -10.98 -2.13
CA PHE A 17 -9.20 -10.87 -2.63
C PHE A 17 -9.11 -11.23 -4.12
N LEU A 18 -9.70 -12.37 -4.51
CA LEU A 18 -9.75 -12.80 -5.91
C LEU A 18 -10.48 -11.78 -6.78
N LEU A 19 -11.62 -11.27 -6.31
CA LEU A 19 -12.38 -10.24 -7.03
C LEU A 19 -11.53 -8.99 -7.27
N ILE A 20 -10.81 -8.50 -6.26
CA ILE A 20 -9.92 -7.35 -6.39
C ILE A 20 -8.83 -7.61 -7.43
N VAL A 21 -8.18 -8.77 -7.38
CA VAL A 21 -7.13 -9.13 -8.35
C VAL A 21 -7.71 -9.23 -9.77
N LEU A 22 -8.89 -9.83 -9.94
CA LEU A 22 -9.57 -9.92 -11.23
C LEU A 22 -9.98 -8.54 -11.76
N LEU A 23 -10.43 -7.62 -10.91
CA LEU A 23 -10.75 -6.25 -11.31
C LEU A 23 -9.50 -5.49 -11.77
N ILE A 24 -8.37 -5.66 -11.07
CA ILE A 24 -7.08 -5.09 -11.50
C ILE A 24 -6.67 -5.68 -12.84
N LEU A 25 -6.74 -7.01 -12.99
CA LEU A 25 -6.42 -7.69 -14.24
C LEU A 25 -7.29 -7.19 -15.39
N PHE A 26 -8.60 -7.08 -15.18
CA PHE A 26 -9.54 -6.52 -16.14
C PHE A 26 -9.19 -5.07 -16.53
N THR A 27 -8.80 -4.25 -15.55
CA THR A 27 -8.38 -2.85 -15.81
C THR A 27 -7.17 -2.79 -16.72
N VAL A 28 -6.15 -3.61 -16.45
CA VAL A 28 -4.93 -3.67 -17.27
C VAL A 28 -5.23 -4.20 -18.68
N LEU A 29 -6.04 -5.27 -18.78
CA LEU A 29 -6.40 -5.92 -20.04
C LEU A 29 -7.29 -5.08 -20.94
N ARG A 30 -7.95 -4.03 -20.41
CA ARG A 30 -8.78 -3.13 -21.21
C ARG A 30 -7.97 -2.33 -22.24
N ASN A 31 -6.71 -2.04 -21.93
CA ASN A 31 -5.78 -1.36 -22.83
C ASN A 31 -4.48 -2.19 -22.89
N PRO A 32 -4.48 -3.31 -23.62
CA PRO A 32 -3.32 -4.18 -23.67
C PRO A 32 -2.17 -3.49 -24.41
N GLU A 33 -0.95 -3.72 -23.94
CA GLU A 33 0.30 -3.20 -24.49
C GLU A 33 1.35 -4.32 -24.48
N ASP A 34 2.62 -3.99 -24.68
CA ASP A 34 3.73 -4.92 -24.52
C ASP A 34 3.69 -5.62 -23.15
N THR A 35 4.12 -6.88 -23.11
CA THR A 35 4.05 -7.71 -21.91
C THR A 35 4.71 -7.06 -20.69
N LEU A 36 5.87 -6.43 -20.86
CA LEU A 36 6.55 -5.72 -19.77
C LEU A 36 5.74 -4.53 -19.25
N LYS A 37 5.04 -3.81 -20.13
CA LYS A 37 4.16 -2.70 -19.76
C LYS A 37 2.97 -3.17 -18.95
N MET A 38 2.35 -4.26 -19.39
CA MET A 38 1.26 -4.90 -18.66
C MET A 38 1.73 -5.38 -17.27
N ILE A 39 2.94 -5.94 -17.16
CA ILE A 39 3.51 -6.38 -15.89
C ILE A 39 3.69 -5.20 -14.93
N TYR A 40 4.40 -4.14 -15.32
CA TYR A 40 4.62 -3.03 -14.38
C TYR A 40 3.29 -2.33 -14.02
N ARG A 41 2.33 -2.23 -14.94
CA ARG A 41 0.98 -1.70 -14.65
C ARG A 41 0.24 -2.56 -13.63
N PHE A 42 0.16 -3.87 -13.86
CA PHE A 42 -0.52 -4.82 -12.97
C PHE A 42 0.10 -4.84 -11.56
N THR A 43 1.43 -4.94 -11.49
CA THR A 43 2.14 -4.96 -10.22
C THR A 43 2.05 -3.65 -9.46
N GLY A 44 2.04 -2.49 -10.14
CA GLY A 44 1.84 -1.18 -9.53
C GLY A 44 0.46 -1.05 -8.88
N LEU A 45 -0.61 -1.44 -9.58
CA LEU A 45 -1.97 -1.44 -9.04
C LEU A 45 -2.14 -2.40 -7.87
N CYS A 46 -1.64 -3.64 -7.99
CA CYS A 46 -1.72 -4.62 -6.91
C CYS A 46 -0.93 -4.18 -5.68
N ALA A 47 0.28 -3.63 -5.87
CA ALA A 47 1.08 -3.07 -4.78
C ALA A 47 0.33 -1.95 -4.06
N TYR A 48 -0.23 -0.99 -4.80
CA TYR A 48 -1.00 0.11 -4.24
C TYR A 48 -2.15 -0.38 -3.36
N VAL A 49 -2.97 -1.31 -3.87
CA VAL A 49 -4.12 -1.85 -3.13
C VAL A 49 -3.69 -2.69 -1.93
N PHE A 50 -2.67 -3.53 -2.07
CA PHE A 50 -2.21 -4.37 -0.96
C PHE A 50 -1.61 -3.54 0.18
N ILE A 51 -0.80 -2.54 -0.14
CA ILE A 51 -0.21 -1.64 0.85
C ILE A 51 -1.30 -0.82 1.56
N PHE A 52 -2.34 -0.37 0.84
CA PHE A 52 -3.50 0.26 1.46
C PHE A 52 -4.13 -0.66 2.52
N PHE A 53 -4.43 -1.91 2.17
CA PHE A 53 -5.00 -2.85 3.13
C PHE A 53 -4.05 -3.18 4.28
N VAL A 54 -2.74 -3.22 4.04
CA VAL A 54 -1.72 -3.38 5.09
C VAL A 54 -1.77 -2.22 6.09
N ILE A 55 -1.85 -0.97 5.61
CA ILE A 55 -1.96 0.21 6.47
C ILE A 55 -3.25 0.17 7.29
N VAL A 56 -4.40 -0.04 6.64
CA VAL A 56 -5.70 -0.10 7.32
C VAL A 56 -5.76 -1.23 8.33
N SER A 57 -5.32 -2.43 7.95
CA SER A 57 -5.30 -3.60 8.84
C SER A 57 -4.39 -3.42 10.05
N SER A 58 -3.28 -2.67 9.90
CA SER A 58 -2.35 -2.38 11.01
C SER A 58 -2.98 -1.50 12.10
N GLU A 59 -3.88 -0.58 11.73
CA GLU A 59 -4.55 0.31 12.69
C GLU A 59 -5.53 -0.45 13.58
N TYR A 60 -6.24 -1.42 12.99
CA TYR A 60 -7.28 -2.18 13.68
C TYR A 60 -6.80 -3.56 14.15
N ILE A 61 -5.49 -3.79 14.23
CA ILE A 61 -4.91 -5.12 14.48
C ILE A 61 -5.47 -5.80 15.74
N SER A 62 -5.67 -5.06 16.84
CA SER A 62 -6.24 -5.59 18.08
C SER A 62 -7.71 -5.98 17.92
N LYS A 63 -8.51 -5.12 17.27
CA LYS A 63 -9.94 -5.38 17.02
C LYS A 63 -10.13 -6.54 16.03
N MET A 64 -9.33 -6.57 14.97
CA MET A 64 -9.37 -7.60 13.94
C MET A 64 -8.87 -8.95 14.45
N LYS A 65 -7.85 -8.96 15.34
CA LYS A 65 -7.43 -10.19 16.02
C LYS A 65 -8.52 -10.76 16.92
N LEU A 66 -9.35 -9.92 17.54
CA LEU A 66 -10.51 -10.37 18.32
C LEU A 66 -11.58 -11.00 17.43
N LEU A 67 -11.86 -10.41 16.27
CA LEU A 67 -12.92 -10.86 15.35
C LEU A 67 -12.52 -12.07 14.48
N LEU A 68 -11.26 -12.12 14.02
CA LEU A 68 -10.76 -13.06 13.02
C LEU A 68 -9.67 -14.00 13.56
N GLY A 69 -9.28 -13.85 14.82
CA GLY A 69 -8.26 -14.64 15.49
C GLY A 69 -6.84 -14.38 14.99
N SER A 70 -5.92 -15.30 15.33
CA SER A 70 -4.50 -15.23 14.96
C SER A 70 -4.25 -15.35 13.45
N SER A 71 -5.22 -15.87 12.69
CA SER A 71 -5.13 -15.97 11.22
C SER A 71 -5.06 -14.60 10.56
N PHE A 72 -5.64 -13.56 11.17
CA PHE A 72 -5.56 -12.19 10.67
C PHE A 72 -4.11 -11.69 10.53
N ILE A 73 -3.26 -12.00 11.50
CA ILE A 73 -1.84 -11.61 11.49
C ILE A 73 -1.12 -12.27 10.30
N LYS A 74 -1.46 -13.52 9.98
CA LYS A 74 -0.92 -14.22 8.81
C LYS A 74 -1.33 -13.53 7.51
N VAL A 75 -2.59 -13.14 7.38
CA VAL A 75 -3.12 -12.40 6.20
C VAL A 75 -2.44 -11.03 6.08
N HIS A 76 -2.32 -10.27 7.17
CA HIS A 76 -1.61 -9.00 7.19
C HIS A 76 -0.15 -9.15 6.72
N HIS A 77 0.59 -10.13 7.25
CA HIS A 77 1.97 -10.38 6.83
C HIS A 77 2.07 -10.90 5.38
N PHE A 78 1.08 -11.66 4.90
CA PHE A 78 1.02 -12.05 3.50
C PHE A 78 0.85 -10.83 2.59
N LEU A 79 -0.15 -9.98 2.87
CA LEU A 79 -0.38 -8.75 2.11
C LEU A 79 0.82 -7.80 2.16
N ALA A 80 1.49 -7.67 3.31
CA ALA A 80 2.69 -6.85 3.43
C ALA A 80 3.84 -7.36 2.55
N ARG A 81 4.10 -8.67 2.56
CA ARG A 81 5.15 -9.28 1.73
C ARG A 81 4.82 -9.18 0.25
N ALA A 82 3.59 -9.54 -0.13
CA ALA A 82 3.13 -9.46 -1.52
C ALA A 82 3.16 -8.02 -2.03
N GLY A 83 2.66 -7.06 -1.25
CA GLY A 83 2.67 -5.64 -1.61
C GLY A 83 4.08 -5.09 -1.81
N ILE A 84 5.03 -5.41 -0.93
CA ILE A 84 6.44 -5.01 -1.09
C ILE A 84 7.08 -5.69 -2.31
N MET A 85 6.85 -6.99 -2.52
CA MET A 85 7.37 -7.70 -3.70
C MET A 85 6.87 -7.08 -5.00
N LEU A 86 5.56 -6.83 -5.12
CA LEU A 86 4.96 -6.22 -6.30
C LEU A 86 5.43 -4.78 -6.50
N MET A 87 5.62 -4.03 -5.40
CA MET A 87 6.20 -2.69 -5.42
C MET A 87 7.64 -2.69 -5.94
N LEU A 88 8.42 -3.75 -5.73
CA LEU A 88 9.76 -3.90 -6.30
C LEU A 88 9.73 -4.34 -7.76
N VAL A 89 8.84 -5.29 -8.09
CA VAL A 89 8.69 -5.76 -9.48
C VAL A 89 8.26 -4.62 -10.41
N HIS A 90 7.38 -3.72 -9.96
CA HIS A 90 6.90 -2.57 -10.74
C HIS A 90 8.05 -1.73 -11.36
N PRO A 91 8.93 -1.07 -10.57
CA PRO A 91 10.02 -0.26 -11.12
C PRO A 91 11.12 -1.11 -11.76
N ILE A 92 11.31 -2.38 -11.37
CA ILE A 92 12.26 -3.29 -12.04
C ILE A 92 11.80 -3.60 -13.46
N ALA A 93 10.54 -3.97 -13.64
CA ALA A 93 9.97 -4.23 -14.97
C ALA A 93 9.99 -2.96 -15.84
N PHE A 94 9.73 -1.78 -15.24
CA PHE A 94 9.87 -0.51 -15.93
C PHE A 94 11.34 -0.20 -16.31
N ALA A 95 12.31 -0.46 -15.43
CA ALA A 95 13.74 -0.28 -15.70
C ALA A 95 14.20 -1.14 -16.88
N ILE A 96 13.73 -2.40 -16.94
CA ILE A 96 14.04 -3.32 -18.02
C ILE A 96 13.44 -2.84 -19.34
N GLU A 97 12.19 -2.36 -19.32
CA GLU A 97 11.53 -1.81 -20.53
C GLU A 97 12.23 -0.55 -21.04
N LYS A 98 12.64 0.35 -20.15
CA LYS A 98 13.37 1.57 -20.51
C LYS A 98 14.87 1.39 -20.73
N LYS A 99 15.42 0.23 -20.37
CA LYS A 99 16.87 -0.05 -20.33
C LYS A 99 17.64 1.03 -19.55
N ASP A 100 17.06 1.50 -18.45
CA ASP A 100 17.60 2.62 -17.68
C ASP A 100 17.43 2.37 -16.17
N LEU A 101 18.55 2.36 -15.44
CA LEU A 101 18.56 2.22 -13.98
C LEU A 101 18.32 3.55 -13.25
N MET A 102 18.38 4.68 -13.96
CA MET A 102 18.05 5.99 -13.38
C MET A 102 16.59 6.09 -12.95
N VAL A 103 15.74 5.13 -13.33
CA VAL A 103 14.36 5.02 -12.83
C VAL A 103 14.27 4.85 -11.32
N PHE A 104 15.33 4.36 -10.66
CA PHE A 104 15.38 4.23 -9.21
C PHE A 104 15.80 5.53 -8.51
N LEU A 105 16.54 6.40 -9.18
CA LEU A 105 17.08 7.61 -8.54
C LEU A 105 16.01 8.72 -8.42
N PRO A 106 15.81 9.30 -7.22
CA PRO A 106 14.89 10.42 -7.04
C PRO A 106 15.29 11.64 -7.88
N VAL A 107 14.29 12.31 -8.46
CA VAL A 107 14.45 13.62 -9.13
C VAL A 107 13.90 14.69 -8.20
N LEU A 108 14.76 15.58 -7.69
CA LEU A 108 14.37 16.55 -6.65
C LEU A 108 13.85 17.88 -7.19
N TYR A 109 14.07 18.17 -8.47
CA TYR A 109 13.65 19.43 -9.10
C TYR A 109 13.37 19.20 -10.60
N PRO A 110 12.38 19.90 -11.20
CA PRO A 110 11.43 20.83 -10.57
C PRO A 110 10.36 20.12 -9.72
N PRO A 111 9.62 20.85 -8.85
CA PRO A 111 8.64 20.24 -7.94
C PRO A 111 7.59 19.37 -8.63
N ILE A 112 7.08 19.79 -9.79
CA ILE A 112 6.09 19.00 -10.55
C ILE A 112 6.68 17.64 -10.96
N ARG A 113 7.93 17.61 -11.42
CA ARG A 113 8.59 16.38 -11.83
C ARG A 113 8.96 15.48 -10.65
N PHE A 114 9.29 16.08 -9.50
CA PHE A 114 9.42 15.34 -8.24
C PHE A 114 8.11 14.64 -7.86
N LEU A 115 6.96 15.31 -8.00
CA LEU A 115 5.65 14.74 -7.69
C LEU A 115 5.21 13.67 -8.69
N GLU A 116 5.41 13.90 -9.99
CA GLU A 116 5.18 12.90 -11.03
C GLU A 116 6.00 11.64 -10.79
N LEU A 117 7.25 11.80 -10.36
CA LEU A 117 8.18 10.70 -10.07
C LEU A 117 8.24 10.35 -8.58
N ALA A 118 7.23 10.73 -7.79
CA ALA A 118 7.24 10.53 -6.33
C ALA A 118 7.29 9.05 -5.92
N GLY A 119 6.95 8.13 -6.83
CA GLY A 119 7.18 6.69 -6.65
C GLY A 119 8.64 6.34 -6.35
N ARG A 120 9.62 7.09 -6.91
CA ARG A 120 11.04 6.86 -6.69
C ARG A 120 11.45 7.11 -5.23
N PRO A 121 11.30 8.33 -4.65
CA PRO A 121 11.56 8.55 -3.23
C PRO A 121 10.65 7.72 -2.30
N ALA A 122 9.40 7.46 -2.68
CA ALA A 122 8.50 6.62 -1.88
C ALA A 122 9.02 5.19 -1.71
N LEU A 123 9.66 4.61 -2.73
CA LEU A 123 10.27 3.29 -2.67
C LEU A 123 11.28 3.19 -1.50
N TYR A 124 12.13 4.21 -1.33
CA TYR A 124 13.10 4.25 -0.23
C TYR A 124 12.41 4.39 1.14
N LEU A 125 11.36 5.20 1.23
CA LEU A 125 10.59 5.32 2.47
C LEU A 125 9.95 3.99 2.88
N PHE A 126 9.33 3.28 1.94
CA PHE A 126 8.78 1.94 2.17
C PHE A 126 9.88 0.94 2.56
N ALA A 127 11.02 0.95 1.88
CA ALA A 127 12.15 0.06 2.18
C ALA A 127 12.69 0.28 3.60
N VAL A 128 12.95 1.54 3.98
CA VAL A 128 13.42 1.88 5.33
C VAL A 128 12.38 1.48 6.38
N ALA A 129 11.10 1.78 6.16
CA ALA A 129 10.03 1.41 7.08
C ALA A 129 9.87 -0.12 7.24
N ALA A 130 10.05 -0.88 6.16
CA ALA A 130 10.01 -2.34 6.16
C ALA A 130 11.21 -2.95 6.89
N ILE A 131 12.43 -2.52 6.56
CA ILE A 131 13.68 -2.98 7.20
C ILE A 131 13.61 -2.74 8.71
N VAL A 132 13.25 -1.52 9.13
CA VAL A 132 13.15 -1.19 10.55
C VAL A 132 12.07 -1.99 11.28
N ALA A 133 10.96 -2.33 10.61
CA ALA A 133 9.92 -3.20 11.17
C ALA A 133 10.37 -4.67 11.33
N VAL A 134 11.15 -5.19 10.37
CA VAL A 134 11.75 -6.53 10.43
C VAL A 134 12.74 -6.60 11.60
N TYR A 135 13.64 -5.62 11.70
CA TYR A 135 14.65 -5.53 12.76
C TYR A 135 14.16 -4.79 14.01
N ARG A 136 12.85 -4.71 14.26
CA ARG A 136 12.26 -3.96 15.39
C ARG A 136 12.83 -4.32 16.77
N LYS A 137 13.32 -5.56 16.96
CA LYS A 137 13.97 -6.00 18.20
C LYS A 137 15.31 -5.29 18.46
N LYS A 138 15.99 -4.82 17.41
CA LYS A 138 17.22 -4.00 17.51
C LYS A 138 16.90 -2.50 17.66
N PHE A 139 15.79 -2.03 17.09
CA PHE A 139 15.38 -0.62 17.08
C PHE A 139 14.23 -0.29 18.06
N ILE A 140 14.27 -0.86 19.27
CA ILE A 140 13.14 -0.98 20.21
C ILE A 140 12.40 0.35 20.46
N ALA A 141 13.12 1.46 20.60
CA ALA A 141 12.51 2.74 20.98
C ALA A 141 11.87 3.51 19.80
N ASN A 142 12.40 3.39 18.58
CA ASN A 142 12.05 4.29 17.47
C ASN A 142 11.43 3.59 16.25
N TRP A 143 11.36 2.27 16.21
CA TRP A 143 10.85 1.56 15.03
C TRP A 143 9.43 2.00 14.63
N LYS A 144 8.55 2.27 15.61
CA LYS A 144 7.19 2.77 15.34
C LYS A 144 7.18 4.15 14.70
N LYS A 145 8.16 5.01 15.05
CA LYS A 145 8.28 6.36 14.48
C LYS A 145 8.67 6.26 13.00
N VAL A 146 9.68 5.44 12.70
CA VAL A 146 10.11 5.19 11.32
C VAL A 146 9.00 4.51 10.51
N HIS A 147 8.22 3.62 11.13
CA HIS A 147 7.10 2.97 10.47
C HIS A 147 5.98 3.95 10.05
N TYR A 148 5.90 5.16 10.65
CA TYR A 148 4.99 6.20 10.16
C TYR A 148 5.38 6.76 8.79
N LEU A 149 6.59 6.51 8.30
CA LEU A 149 6.98 6.89 6.93
C LEU A 149 6.12 6.19 5.87
N ASN A 150 5.52 5.03 6.18
CA ASN A 150 4.59 4.36 5.28
C ASN A 150 3.37 5.22 4.92
N TYR A 151 2.91 6.09 5.82
CA TYR A 151 1.78 6.99 5.52
C TYR A 151 2.20 8.04 4.49
N LEU A 152 3.36 8.68 4.69
CA LEU A 152 3.91 9.64 3.72
C LEU A 152 4.20 8.98 2.38
N ALA A 153 4.86 7.81 2.40
CA ALA A 153 5.17 7.04 1.20
C ALA A 153 3.90 6.67 0.42
N PHE A 154 2.82 6.30 1.12
CA PHE A 154 1.52 6.03 0.50
C PHE A 154 0.95 7.27 -0.19
N ILE A 155 0.96 8.44 0.46
CA ILE A 155 0.50 9.69 -0.17
C ILE A 155 1.34 10.00 -1.42
N MET A 156 2.66 9.82 -1.36
CA MET A 156 3.56 10.04 -2.49
C MET A 156 3.26 9.12 -3.68
N VAL A 157 3.03 7.82 -3.46
CA VAL A 157 2.64 6.91 -4.56
C VAL A 157 1.24 7.20 -5.08
N THR A 158 0.32 7.70 -4.26
CA THR A 158 -0.98 8.16 -4.74
C THR A 158 -0.82 9.34 -5.69
N VAL A 159 -0.03 10.36 -5.32
CA VAL A 159 0.22 11.53 -6.19
C VAL A 159 0.88 11.10 -7.49
N HIS A 160 1.91 10.25 -7.42
CA HIS A 160 2.54 9.64 -8.59
C HIS A 160 1.52 8.93 -9.50
N ALA A 161 0.65 8.10 -8.92
CA ALA A 161 -0.39 7.39 -9.67
C ALA A 161 -1.42 8.34 -10.30
N MET A 162 -1.81 9.42 -9.61
CA MET A 162 -2.76 10.40 -10.15
C MET A 162 -2.17 11.23 -11.30
N LEU A 163 -0.87 11.54 -11.25
CA LEU A 163 -0.21 12.39 -12.24
C LEU A 163 0.18 11.62 -13.49
N ILE A 164 0.73 10.41 -13.36
CA ILE A 164 1.29 9.67 -14.51
C ILE A 164 0.75 8.24 -14.67
N GLY A 165 -0.13 7.77 -13.78
CA GLY A 165 -0.71 6.44 -13.86
C GLY A 165 -1.73 6.31 -14.99
N THR A 166 -1.38 5.56 -16.04
CA THR A 166 -2.24 5.35 -17.21
C THR A 166 -3.56 4.65 -16.86
N ASP A 167 -3.53 3.71 -15.92
CA ASP A 167 -4.73 3.01 -15.42
C ASP A 167 -5.56 3.85 -14.43
N ILE A 168 -5.04 5.01 -13.98
CA ILE A 168 -5.69 5.93 -13.04
C ILE A 168 -6.15 7.21 -13.75
N ASN A 169 -6.58 7.11 -15.02
CA ASN A 169 -7.01 8.29 -15.77
C ASN A 169 -8.52 8.60 -15.66
N SER A 170 -9.36 7.58 -15.40
CA SER A 170 -10.81 7.75 -15.30
C SER A 170 -11.25 8.50 -14.02
N ALA A 171 -12.42 9.15 -14.06
CA ALA A 171 -12.97 9.81 -12.87
C ALA A 171 -13.17 8.82 -11.71
N VAL A 172 -13.67 7.62 -12.00
CA VAL A 172 -13.89 6.57 -10.99
C VAL A 172 -12.57 6.18 -10.32
N SER A 173 -11.54 5.84 -11.10
CA SER A 173 -10.22 5.48 -10.56
C SER A 173 -9.60 6.61 -9.72
N LYS A 174 -9.70 7.86 -10.18
CA LYS A 174 -9.19 9.03 -9.46
C LYS A 174 -9.90 9.23 -8.12
N VAL A 175 -11.23 9.13 -8.10
CA VAL A 175 -12.02 9.19 -6.86
C VAL A 175 -11.64 8.04 -5.92
N THR A 176 -11.50 6.82 -6.43
CA THR A 176 -11.12 5.65 -5.62
C THR A 176 -9.76 5.85 -4.94
N VAL A 177 -8.71 6.21 -5.70
CA VAL A 177 -7.37 6.38 -5.11
C VAL A 177 -7.33 7.58 -4.16
N THR A 178 -8.08 8.65 -4.44
CA THR A 178 -8.21 9.81 -3.56
C THR A 178 -8.85 9.42 -2.24
N PHE A 179 -9.96 8.67 -2.27
CA PHE A 179 -10.63 8.20 -1.07
C PHE A 179 -9.74 7.28 -0.22
N MET A 180 -9.01 6.35 -0.85
CA MET A 180 -8.02 5.50 -0.17
C MET A 180 -6.92 6.33 0.50
N SER A 181 -6.41 7.36 -0.20
CA SER A 181 -5.42 8.30 0.32
C SER A 181 -5.92 9.09 1.53
N LEU A 182 -7.17 9.58 1.46
CA LEU A 182 -7.83 10.29 2.57
C LEU A 182 -8.02 9.39 3.80
N ILE A 183 -8.38 8.11 3.61
CA ILE A 183 -8.45 7.14 4.71
C ILE A 183 -7.08 6.99 5.38
N VAL A 184 -6.01 6.81 4.60
CA VAL A 184 -4.65 6.67 5.12
C VAL A 184 -4.21 7.92 5.89
N ALA A 185 -4.48 9.11 5.34
CA ALA A 185 -4.23 10.37 6.02
C ALA A 185 -5.03 10.49 7.33
N GLY A 186 -6.32 10.15 7.31
CA GLY A 186 -7.19 10.14 8.49
C GLY A 186 -6.67 9.23 9.60
N ILE A 187 -6.19 8.02 9.25
CA ILE A 187 -5.57 7.10 10.20
C ILE A 187 -4.31 7.72 10.83
N PHE A 188 -3.45 8.36 10.02
CA PHE A 188 -2.25 9.03 10.52
C PHE A 188 -2.60 10.11 11.55
N PHE A 189 -3.55 11.00 11.24
CA PHE A 189 -3.97 12.06 12.14
C PHE A 189 -4.62 11.52 13.42
N HIS A 190 -5.54 10.54 13.29
CA HIS A 190 -6.17 9.88 14.43
C HIS A 190 -5.13 9.33 15.42
N LYS A 191 -4.12 8.64 14.91
CA LYS A 191 -3.05 8.04 15.71
C LYS A 191 -2.14 9.07 16.36
N ARG A 192 -1.85 10.17 15.66
CA ARG A 192 -1.03 11.26 16.20
C ARG A 192 -1.73 12.01 17.33
N LEU A 193 -3.04 12.25 17.19
CA LEU A 193 -3.83 12.94 18.20
C LEU A 193 -4.07 12.08 19.44
N THR A 194 -4.40 10.80 19.28
CA THR A 194 -4.63 9.86 20.40
C THR A 194 -3.36 9.56 21.19
N SER A 195 -2.21 9.47 20.53
CA SER A 195 -0.92 9.28 21.21
C SER A 195 -0.54 10.46 22.11
N LYS A 196 -0.88 11.70 21.73
CA LYS A 196 -0.61 12.89 22.55
C LYS A 196 -1.50 12.94 23.80
N ARG A 197 -2.78 12.59 23.68
CA ARG A 197 -3.73 12.56 24.81
C ARG A 197 -3.31 11.58 25.92
N LYS A 198 -2.71 10.44 25.57
CA LYS A 198 -2.19 9.49 26.57
C LYS A 198 -1.00 10.04 27.36
N VAL A 199 -0.16 10.90 26.78
CA VAL A 199 1.01 11.46 27.48
C VAL A 199 0.60 12.57 28.46
N VAL A 200 -0.46 13.33 28.14
CA VAL A 200 -0.97 14.40 29.02
C VAL A 200 -1.69 13.84 30.25
N LYS A 201 -2.28 12.64 30.18
CA LYS A 201 -3.04 12.06 31.29
C LYS A 201 -2.17 11.39 32.38
N TYR A 202 -0.85 11.34 32.20
CA TYR A 202 0.13 10.78 33.16
C TYR A 202 1.20 11.80 33.56
N LYS A 203 0.93 13.09 33.34
CA LYS A 203 1.65 14.21 33.96
C LYS A 203 0.68 14.94 34.86
#